data_AF-A0A7C6IQN6-F1
#
_entry.id   AF-A0A7C6IQN6-F1
#
_cell.length_a   1.000
_cell.length_b   1.000
_cell.length_c   1.000
_cell.angle_alpha   90.00
_cell.angle_beta   90.00
_cell.angle_gamma   90.00
#
_symmetry.space_group_name_H-M   'P 1'
#
loop_
_entity.id
_entity.type
_entity.pdbx_description
1 polymer ?
#
loop_
_entity_poly.entity_id
_entity_poly.type
_entity_poly.pdbx_seq_one_letter_code
_entity_poly.pdbx_strand_id
1 'polypeptide(L)' 'MAKQKFERTKPHVNVGTVGHVDHGKTTTTAAITMLLGRNNQE' A
#
# COMPACT_ATOMS: atom_id res chain seq x y z
N MET A 1 -21.06 -10.82 6.07
CA MET A 1 -20.63 -9.46 6.45
C MET A 1 -20.66 -8.60 5.20
N ALA A 2 -21.63 -7.70 5.05
CA ALA A 2 -21.59 -6.72 3.96
C ALA A 2 -20.38 -5.81 4.19
N LYS A 3 -19.49 -5.68 3.20
CA LYS A 3 -18.33 -4.80 3.30
C LYS A 3 -18.83 -3.36 3.50
N GLN A 4 -18.35 -2.68 4.53
CA GLN A 4 -18.71 -1.29 4.79
C GLN A 4 -18.39 -0.42 3.56
N LYS A 5 -19.25 0.57 3.28
CA LYS A 5 -19.00 1.56 2.24
C LYS A 5 -17.73 2.34 2.59
N PHE A 6 -16.73 2.32 1.71
CA PHE A 6 -15.49 3.05 1.91
C PHE A 6 -15.70 4.54 1.69
N GLU A 7 -15.45 5.35 2.72
CA GLU A 7 -15.51 6.81 2.64
C GLU A 7 -14.13 7.39 2.35
N ARG A 8 -14.03 8.18 1.27
CA ARG A 8 -12.77 8.79 0.82
C ARG A 8 -12.55 10.13 1.51
N THR A 9 -12.19 10.11 2.80
CA THR A 9 -11.92 11.34 3.58
C THR A 9 -10.49 11.85 3.42
N LYS A 10 -9.55 10.97 3.02
CA LYS A 10 -8.13 11.30 2.82
C LYS A 10 -7.83 11.54 1.33
N PRO A 11 -6.83 12.40 1.00
CA PRO A 11 -6.32 12.53 -0.36
C PRO A 11 -5.90 11.17 -0.93
N HIS A 12 -6.31 10.88 -2.17
CA HIS A 12 -6.00 9.63 -2.85
C HIS A 12 -5.00 9.89 -3.97
N VAL A 13 -3.97 9.04 -4.06
CA VAL A 13 -2.93 9.13 -5.08
C VAL A 13 -2.74 7.76 -5.72
N ASN A 14 -2.66 7.73 -7.06
CA ASN A 14 -2.28 6.54 -7.81
C ASN A 14 -0.75 6.49 -7.92
N VAL A 15 -0.12 5.40 -7.47
CA VAL A 15 1.33 5.23 -7.50
C VAL A 15 1.71 3.84 -8.02
N GLY A 16 2.94 3.68 -8.48
CA GLY A 16 3.49 2.41 -8.93
C GLY A 16 5.01 2.35 -8.81
N THR A 17 5.55 1.14 -8.66
CA THR A 17 7.00 0.91 -8.55
C THR A 17 7.54 0.43 -9.89
N VAL A 18 8.43 1.21 -10.52
CA VAL A 18 9.02 0.94 -11.84
C VAL A 18 10.55 0.78 -11.74
N GLY A 19 11.18 0.13 -12.73
CA GLY A 19 12.63 -0.11 -12.72
C GLY A 19 13.06 -1.40 -13.45
N HIS A 20 14.38 -1.64 -13.53
CA HIS A 20 14.99 -2.80 -14.19
C HIS A 20 14.66 -4.13 -13.49
N VAL A 21 14.78 -5.26 -14.21
CA VAL A 21 14.59 -6.61 -13.65
C VAL A 21 15.49 -6.81 -12.42
N ASP A 22 15.03 -7.59 -11.44
CA ASP A 22 15.73 -7.88 -10.18
C ASP A 22 16.04 -6.70 -9.24
N HIS A 23 15.61 -5.47 -9.55
CA HIS A 23 15.73 -4.32 -8.63
C HIS A 23 14.66 -4.30 -7.52
N GLY A 24 14.00 -5.42 -7.25
CA GLY A 24 13.14 -5.56 -6.06
C GLY A 24 11.81 -4.80 -6.09
N LYS A 25 11.26 -4.43 -7.25
CA LYS A 25 9.96 -3.71 -7.35
C LYS A 25 8.84 -4.35 -6.51
N THR A 26 8.68 -5.67 -6.62
CA THR A 26 7.68 -6.44 -5.84
C THR A 26 8.00 -6.43 -4.34
N THR A 27 9.27 -6.59 -3.98
CA THR A 27 9.75 -6.57 -2.58
C THR A 27 9.49 -5.21 -1.93
N THR A 28 9.76 -4.12 -2.65
CA THR A 28 9.51 -2.75 -2.18
C THR A 28 8.03 -2.52 -1.90
N THR A 29 7.13 -2.93 -2.81
CA THR A 29 5.69 -2.82 -2.59
C THR A 29 5.24 -3.60 -1.36
N ALA A 30 5.72 -4.83 -1.19
CA ALA A 30 5.38 -5.64 -0.02
C ALA A 30 5.84 -5.00 1.30
N ALA A 31 7.07 -4.48 1.34
CA ALA A 31 7.62 -3.82 2.53
C ALA A 31 6.81 -2.57 2.94
N ILE A 32 6.38 -1.76 1.97
CA ILE A 32 5.52 -0.58 2.23
C ILE A 32 4.21 -1.01 2.90
N THR A 33 3.53 -2.03 2.36
CA THR A 33 2.27 -2.55 2.92
C THR A 33 2.47 -3.09 4.34
N MET A 34 3.54 -3.85 4.58
CA MET A 34 3.82 -4.42 5.90
C MET A 34 4.12 -3.36 6.96
N LEU A 35 4.93 -2.34 6.62
CA LEU A 35 5.29 -1.27 7.54
C LEU A 35 4.07 -0.43 7.93
N LEU A 36 3.32 0.07 6.95
CA LEU A 36 2.17 0.93 7.20
C LEU A 36 0.99 0.17 7.82
N GLY A 37 0.87 -1.13 7.54
CA GLY A 37 -0.12 -1.99 8.18
C GLY A 37 0.17 -2.21 9.68
N ARG A 38 1.44 -2.31 10.07
CA ARG A 38 1.86 -2.47 11.48
C ARG A 38 1.67 -1.20 12.30
N ASN A 39 2.01 -0.05 11.74
CA ASN A 39 1.97 1.24 12.46
C ASN A 39 0.55 1.78 12.73
N ASN A 40 -0.49 1.14 12.19
CA ASN A 40 -1.90 1.50 12.42
C ASN A 40 -2.58 0.61 13.48
N GLN A 41 -1.80 -0.11 14.31
CA GLN A 41 -2.32 -0.98 15.39
C GLN A 41 -2.23 -0.35 16.81
N GLU A 42 -2.06 0.97 16.90
CA GLU A 42 -2.20 1.73 18.15
C GLU A 42 -3.57 2.41 18.24
#